data_AF-A0A2N2JKW7-F1
#
_entry.id   AF-A0A2N2JKW7-F1
#
_cell.length_a   1.000
_cell.length_b   1.000
_cell.length_c   1.000
_cell.angle_alpha   90.00
_cell.angle_beta   90.00
_cell.angle_gamma   90.00
#
_symmetry.space_group_name_H-M   'P 1'
#
loop_
_entity.id
_entity.type
_entity.pdbx_description
1 polymer ?
#
loop_
_entity_poly.entity_id
_entity_poly.type
_entity_poly.pdbx_seq_one_letter_code
_entity_poly.pdbx_strand_id
1 'polypeptide(L)'
;MRRLAILMATVLALAGCSDTTSGGADAGDAAVLFPDTLGPDGAPTDTATTDEDTVGGDPVPFDYECEPLTREACVTSCLTVGERLCLKEWGPCVPPPERCDNCEDDDCDGVVNDGCPPNPVCTPITNDCPTPAITVTPDPASDIFTATVLQLSSDQSVPGDGPIVQWQWSVQAPPGAAAAFSPSATVANPTFTVDIAGSYLFLLDVWDDQGIKSCVQAQLAVGILVYPPLEPEVGCADGQREGFLDTATYTHIAACSGGWSVPGVTPDSVAASCGRQAGDDSANPSGTGCASADLCAAGWHLCDSWEEVAAKSPTGCAGATPAGAPSKSHFFAIRQPSVNGSVCGAAGSGDNDVFGCGNLGNGLGGDKQCGPLDRVLASTQADSCGFNEAMPPLGPWQCIGGPGSDLHEGATVTKKGCPNTSCSYDGHPVSDADKGGVLCCR
;
A
#
# COMPACT_ATOMS: atom_id res chain seq x y z
N MET A 1 -47.12 -19.24 -9.92
CA MET A 1 -48.33 -18.46 -9.53
C MET A 1 -48.23 -18.15 -8.04
N ARG A 2 -48.57 -16.93 -7.58
CA ARG A 2 -48.66 -16.50 -6.15
C ARG A 2 -47.32 -16.54 -5.35
N ARG A 3 -47.03 -15.64 -4.40
CA ARG A 3 -47.48 -14.25 -4.10
C ARG A 3 -46.59 -13.69 -2.95
N LEU A 4 -46.22 -12.40 -2.99
CA LEU A 4 -45.96 -11.43 -1.88
C LEU A 4 -45.11 -11.85 -0.64
N ALA A 5 -44.45 -10.96 0.12
CA ALA A 5 -44.46 -9.49 0.20
C ALA A 5 -43.00 -8.99 0.47
N ILE A 6 -42.53 -7.85 -0.05
CA ILE A 6 -42.65 -6.48 0.50
C ILE A 6 -42.27 -6.38 1.99
N LEU A 7 -41.19 -5.63 2.27
CA LEU A 7 -41.05 -4.84 3.48
C LEU A 7 -40.38 -3.50 3.15
N MET A 8 -41.06 -2.38 3.43
CA MET A 8 -40.46 -1.05 3.48
C MET A 8 -40.08 -0.75 4.94
N ALA A 9 -38.99 -0.03 5.16
CA ALA A 9 -38.70 0.63 6.42
C ALA A 9 -38.29 2.08 6.14
N THR A 10 -39.18 3.02 6.45
CA THR A 10 -38.93 4.46 6.34
C THR A 10 -38.57 5.00 7.73
N VAL A 11 -37.49 5.78 7.83
CA VAL A 11 -37.22 6.61 9.00
C VAL A 11 -37.34 8.07 8.57
N LEU A 12 -38.11 8.84 9.33
CA LEU A 12 -38.43 10.24 9.05
C LEU A 12 -37.97 11.08 10.25
N ALA A 13 -37.10 12.05 10.00
CA ALA A 13 -36.75 13.11 10.94
C ALA A 13 -36.79 14.45 10.19
N LEU A 14 -37.27 15.49 10.87
CA LEU A 14 -37.62 16.79 10.29
C LEU A 14 -37.08 17.93 11.16
N ALA A 15 -37.06 19.12 10.54
CA ALA A 15 -36.64 20.41 11.09
C ALA A 15 -35.11 20.65 11.21
N GLY A 16 -34.60 21.81 10.79
CA GLY A 16 -35.34 22.92 10.17
C GLY A 16 -34.48 23.96 9.47
N CYS A 17 -35.14 24.75 8.62
CA CYS A 17 -34.55 25.86 7.89
C CYS A 17 -34.64 27.17 8.69
N SER A 18 -33.68 28.05 8.48
CA SER A 18 -33.85 29.49 8.66
C SER A 18 -33.00 30.22 7.62
N ASP A 19 -33.66 30.79 6.62
CA ASP A 19 -33.06 31.64 5.58
C ASP A 19 -33.32 33.11 5.92
N THR A 20 -32.31 33.97 5.72
CA THR A 20 -32.43 35.42 5.79
C THR A 20 -31.46 36.08 4.81
N THR A 21 -31.99 36.61 3.72
CA THR A 21 -31.28 37.42 2.71
C THR A 21 -31.85 38.84 2.71
N SER A 22 -31.00 39.89 2.76
CA SER A 22 -31.44 41.28 2.51
C SER A 22 -30.29 42.29 2.31
N GLY A 23 -30.09 42.75 1.07
CA GLY A 23 -29.36 44.00 0.73
C GLY A 23 -27.82 43.97 0.92
N GLY A 24 -27.06 44.90 0.32
CA GLY A 24 -27.43 45.98 -0.60
C GLY A 24 -26.17 46.69 -1.14
N ALA A 25 -26.25 47.40 -2.27
CA ALA A 25 -25.08 47.82 -3.06
C ALA A 25 -24.54 49.25 -2.78
N ASP A 26 -23.40 49.53 -3.42
CA ASP A 26 -22.87 50.81 -3.92
C ASP A 26 -21.99 51.74 -3.05
N ALA A 27 -21.10 52.43 -3.79
CA ALA A 27 -20.15 53.50 -3.45
C ALA A 27 -18.94 53.15 -2.53
N GLY A 28 -17.78 53.81 -2.65
CA GLY A 28 -17.36 54.77 -3.69
C GLY A 28 -16.31 55.81 -3.25
N ASP A 29 -15.13 55.74 -3.86
CA ASP A 29 -14.15 56.82 -4.12
C ASP A 29 -13.29 57.47 -2.99
N ALA A 30 -12.08 57.89 -3.43
CA ALA A 30 -11.17 58.99 -3.01
C ALA A 30 -10.60 59.21 -1.57
N ALA A 31 -9.29 59.51 -1.58
CA ALA A 31 -8.57 60.60 -0.90
C ALA A 31 -8.14 60.53 0.61
N VAL A 32 -6.95 59.95 0.81
CA VAL A 32 -5.74 60.54 1.46
C VAL A 32 -5.87 61.88 2.22
N LEU A 33 -5.36 61.94 3.47
CA LEU A 33 -4.61 63.07 4.06
C LEU A 33 -3.57 62.62 5.12
N PHE A 34 -2.39 63.25 5.15
CA PHE A 34 -1.39 63.21 6.25
C PHE A 34 -1.55 64.44 7.17
N PRO A 35 -0.90 64.52 8.36
CA PRO A 35 0.41 65.22 8.45
C PRO A 35 1.39 64.74 9.56
N ASP A 36 2.54 65.41 9.64
CA ASP A 36 3.75 65.12 10.46
C ASP A 36 3.68 65.47 11.97
N THR A 37 4.62 64.96 12.80
CA THR A 37 5.77 65.75 13.37
C THR A 37 6.57 65.08 14.53
N LEU A 38 7.90 65.00 14.36
CA LEU A 38 9.02 65.25 15.31
C LEU A 38 9.22 64.42 16.63
N GLY A 39 10.49 64.42 17.13
CA GLY A 39 11.03 63.62 18.26
C GLY A 39 11.10 64.36 19.64
N PRO A 40 12.14 64.20 20.50
CA PRO A 40 13.56 63.85 20.21
C PRO A 40 14.31 62.95 21.27
N ASP A 41 15.66 63.04 21.27
CA ASP A 41 16.69 62.71 22.30
C ASP A 41 17.35 61.31 22.39
N GLY A 42 18.70 61.28 22.32
CA GLY A 42 19.55 60.09 22.64
C GLY A 42 20.94 59.98 21.96
N ALA A 43 21.93 60.81 22.33
CA ALA A 43 23.35 60.78 21.89
C ALA A 43 24.28 61.38 23.00
N PRO A 44 25.65 61.46 22.92
CA PRO A 44 26.66 61.09 21.90
C PRO A 44 27.61 59.95 22.40
N THR A 45 28.87 59.67 22.00
CA THR A 45 30.00 60.28 21.22
C THR A 45 30.69 59.20 20.34
N ASP A 46 31.51 59.43 19.31
CA ASP A 46 32.34 60.57 18.82
C ASP A 46 33.81 60.65 19.33
N THR A 47 34.73 61.08 18.41
CA THR A 47 36.14 61.59 18.47
C THR A 47 37.07 60.96 17.39
N ALA A 48 37.95 61.67 16.68
CA ALA A 48 38.02 63.11 16.33
C ALA A 48 38.99 63.39 15.14
N THR A 49 38.54 64.24 14.21
CA THR A 49 39.24 65.21 13.30
C THR A 49 40.77 65.29 13.16
N THR A 50 41.22 65.57 11.91
CA THR A 50 42.08 66.75 11.59
C THR A 50 41.68 67.34 10.22
N ASP A 51 41.56 68.66 10.12
CA ASP A 51 41.20 69.39 8.89
C ASP A 51 42.38 69.66 7.93
N GLU A 52 42.07 69.95 6.67
CA GLU A 52 42.47 71.24 6.07
C GLU A 52 41.46 71.69 4.99
N ASP A 53 41.18 72.99 4.92
CA ASP A 53 40.30 73.63 3.93
C ASP A 53 41.13 74.50 2.97
N THR A 54 41.01 74.27 1.66
CA THR A 54 41.56 75.19 0.65
C THR A 54 40.58 75.46 -0.47
N VAL A 55 40.26 76.75 -0.65
CA VAL A 55 39.30 77.28 -1.62
C VAL A 55 39.64 76.90 -3.06
N GLY A 56 38.71 76.18 -3.72
CA GLY A 56 38.78 75.78 -5.13
C GLY A 56 37.40 75.64 -5.75
N GLY A 57 36.67 76.75 -5.87
CA GLY A 57 35.27 76.77 -6.32
C GLY A 57 35.08 76.62 -7.84
N ASP A 58 35.42 75.47 -8.41
CA ASP A 58 34.92 75.08 -9.72
C ASP A 58 33.42 74.74 -9.65
N PRO A 59 32.62 75.08 -10.67
CA PRO A 59 31.22 74.67 -10.72
C PRO A 59 31.14 73.16 -10.92
N VAL A 60 30.62 72.42 -9.93
CA VAL A 60 30.28 71.01 -10.12
C VAL A 60 29.38 70.86 -11.35
N PRO A 61 29.76 70.05 -12.34
CA PRO A 61 28.82 69.66 -13.39
C PRO A 61 27.63 68.99 -12.71
N PHE A 62 26.42 69.46 -12.99
CA PHE A 62 25.25 68.62 -12.75
C PHE A 62 25.40 67.43 -13.70
N ASP A 63 25.65 66.24 -13.16
CA ASP A 63 25.74 65.04 -14.00
C ASP A 63 24.36 64.80 -14.64
N TYR A 64 24.35 64.87 -15.97
CA TYR A 64 23.23 64.55 -16.84
C TYR A 64 23.42 63.11 -17.29
N GLU A 65 22.41 62.26 -17.08
CA GLU A 65 22.45 60.85 -17.51
C GLU A 65 22.53 60.73 -19.04
N CYS A 66 22.03 61.76 -19.74
CA CYS A 66 21.81 61.83 -21.16
C CYS A 66 21.81 63.30 -21.63
N GLU A 67 22.02 63.56 -22.92
CA GLU A 67 21.94 64.92 -23.45
C GLU A 67 20.48 65.42 -23.46
N PRO A 68 20.14 66.57 -22.83
CA PRO A 68 18.77 67.06 -22.78
C PRO A 68 18.14 67.25 -24.16
N LEU A 69 16.85 66.91 -24.27
CA LEU A 69 16.04 66.88 -25.50
C LEU A 69 16.41 65.78 -26.51
N THR A 70 17.37 64.90 -26.23
CA THR A 70 17.58 63.69 -27.04
C THR A 70 16.50 62.63 -26.76
N ARG A 71 16.29 61.75 -27.73
CA ARG A 71 15.39 60.60 -27.67
C ARG A 71 16.16 59.33 -27.96
N GLU A 72 15.79 58.23 -27.30
CA GLU A 72 16.27 56.90 -27.64
C GLU A 72 15.14 55.86 -27.57
N ALA A 73 15.37 54.71 -28.20
CA ALA A 73 14.48 53.57 -28.16
C ALA A 73 14.50 52.88 -26.79
N CYS A 74 13.34 52.41 -26.33
CA CYS A 74 13.17 51.71 -25.07
C CYS A 74 12.14 50.58 -25.20
N VAL A 75 12.18 49.62 -24.28
CA VAL A 75 11.19 48.53 -24.22
C VAL A 75 10.04 48.96 -23.32
N THR A 76 8.82 48.79 -23.81
CA THR A 76 7.58 49.16 -23.11
C THR A 76 7.10 48.05 -22.18
N SER A 77 6.02 48.28 -21.43
CA SER A 77 5.38 47.24 -20.59
C SER A 77 4.77 46.08 -21.40
N CYS A 78 4.38 46.33 -22.65
CA CYS A 78 3.87 45.33 -23.60
C CYS A 78 4.96 44.73 -24.51
N LEU A 79 6.25 44.98 -24.20
CA LEU A 79 7.45 44.52 -24.93
C LEU A 79 7.68 45.14 -26.32
N THR A 80 6.88 46.13 -26.71
CA THR A 80 7.08 46.91 -27.94
C THR A 80 8.22 47.92 -27.82
N VAL A 81 8.64 48.50 -28.94
CA VAL A 81 9.76 49.45 -29.00
C VAL A 81 9.23 50.89 -29.01
N GLY A 82 9.20 51.50 -27.83
CA GLY A 82 8.82 52.89 -27.62
C GLY A 82 10.01 53.87 -27.69
N GLU A 83 9.74 55.14 -27.43
CA GLU A 83 10.76 56.18 -27.26
C GLU A 83 10.72 56.80 -25.86
N ARG A 84 11.89 57.10 -25.30
CA ARG A 84 12.02 57.93 -24.08
C ARG A 84 12.78 59.22 -24.37
N LEU A 85 12.31 60.32 -23.76
CA LEU A 85 12.90 61.66 -23.89
C LEU A 85 13.83 61.95 -22.70
N CYS A 86 15.04 62.43 -22.97
CA CYS A 86 15.92 62.95 -21.93
C CYS A 86 15.55 64.39 -21.58
N LEU A 87 15.45 64.70 -20.27
CA LEU A 87 15.37 66.08 -19.77
C LEU A 87 16.48 66.42 -18.78
N LYS A 88 16.85 65.46 -17.93
CA LYS A 88 18.06 65.46 -17.08
C LYS A 88 18.55 64.04 -16.87
N GLU A 89 17.61 63.22 -16.45
CA GLU A 89 17.61 61.76 -16.51
C GLU A 89 16.66 61.32 -17.64
N TRP A 90 16.67 60.04 -17.98
CA TRP A 90 15.75 59.48 -18.96
C TRP A 90 14.30 59.44 -18.44
N GLY A 91 13.37 59.99 -19.23
CA GLY A 91 11.94 59.89 -18.95
C GLY A 91 11.37 58.46 -19.06
N PRO A 92 10.10 58.26 -18.70
CA PRO A 92 9.42 56.99 -18.92
C PRO A 92 9.39 56.63 -20.41
N CYS A 93 9.35 55.33 -20.71
CA CYS A 93 9.17 54.86 -22.08
C CYS A 93 7.75 55.19 -22.54
N VAL A 94 7.63 55.95 -23.63
CA VAL A 94 6.35 56.22 -24.30
C VAL A 94 6.23 55.21 -25.44
N PRO A 95 5.19 54.38 -25.46
CA PRO A 95 5.02 53.35 -26.49
C PRO A 95 4.71 53.97 -27.87
N PRO A 96 4.94 53.22 -28.96
CA PRO A 96 4.61 53.67 -30.32
C PRO A 96 3.08 53.77 -30.52
N PRO A 97 2.61 54.45 -31.58
CA PRO A 97 1.21 54.38 -31.99
C PRO A 97 0.85 53.00 -32.58
N GLU A 98 -0.38 52.55 -32.35
CA GLU A 98 -0.95 51.29 -32.85
C GLU A 98 -0.64 50.97 -34.33
N ARG A 99 -0.24 49.71 -34.58
CA ARG A 99 0.15 49.23 -35.90
C ARG A 99 -0.77 48.11 -36.39
N CYS A 100 -1.89 48.52 -37.00
CA CYS A 100 -3.02 47.75 -37.55
C CYS A 100 -2.78 46.50 -38.44
N ASP A 101 -1.57 45.94 -38.54
CA ASP A 101 -1.22 44.75 -39.36
C ASP A 101 -0.38 43.67 -38.62
N ASN A 102 -0.18 43.75 -37.29
CA ASN A 102 0.52 42.71 -36.51
C ASN A 102 -0.37 41.88 -35.55
N CYS A 103 -1.52 42.40 -35.09
CA CYS A 103 -2.30 41.83 -33.96
C CYS A 103 -1.50 41.78 -32.63
N GLU A 104 -0.67 42.81 -32.39
CA GLU A 104 -0.02 43.05 -31.10
C GLU A 104 -0.72 44.23 -30.39
N ASP A 105 -0.43 44.43 -29.11
CA ASP A 105 -0.82 45.62 -28.33
C ASP A 105 0.42 46.53 -28.39
N ASP A 106 0.44 47.52 -29.28
CA ASP A 106 1.63 48.34 -29.57
C ASP A 106 1.74 49.54 -28.62
N ASP A 107 0.61 50.21 -28.37
CA ASP A 107 0.54 51.39 -27.50
C ASP A 107 0.36 51.07 -26.01
N CYS A 108 0.28 49.78 -25.66
CA CYS A 108 0.14 49.24 -24.31
C CYS A 108 -1.12 49.67 -23.54
N ASP A 109 -2.20 50.13 -24.19
CA ASP A 109 -3.46 50.41 -23.49
C ASP A 109 -4.23 49.15 -23.07
N GLY A 110 -3.89 48.00 -23.67
CA GLY A 110 -4.49 46.69 -23.43
C GLY A 110 -5.51 46.25 -24.49
N VAL A 111 -5.67 46.98 -25.60
CA VAL A 111 -6.62 46.70 -26.68
C VAL A 111 -5.93 46.60 -28.05
N VAL A 112 -5.61 45.36 -28.45
CA VAL A 112 -5.00 45.01 -29.75
C VAL A 112 -5.72 45.65 -30.95
N ASN A 113 -5.01 46.47 -31.72
CA ASN A 113 -5.47 47.16 -32.94
C ASN A 113 -6.70 48.09 -32.73
N ASP A 114 -6.80 48.84 -31.63
CA ASP A 114 -7.86 49.88 -31.53
C ASP A 114 -7.57 51.10 -32.44
N GLY A 115 -8.61 51.91 -32.70
CA GLY A 115 -8.54 53.08 -33.60
C GLY A 115 -8.38 52.75 -35.09
N CYS A 116 -8.09 51.50 -35.44
CA CYS A 116 -7.84 51.05 -36.80
C CYS A 116 -9.10 51.08 -37.71
N PRO A 117 -8.92 51.19 -39.06
CA PRO A 117 -9.97 50.89 -40.04
C PRO A 117 -10.52 49.47 -39.83
N PRO A 118 -11.77 49.16 -40.26
CA PRO A 118 -12.55 47.98 -39.82
C PRO A 118 -11.69 46.72 -39.66
N ASN A 119 -11.42 46.41 -38.40
CA ASN A 119 -10.28 45.63 -37.94
C ASN A 119 -10.23 44.23 -38.59
N PRO A 120 -9.12 43.80 -39.21
CA PRO A 120 -8.95 42.40 -39.59
C PRO A 120 -9.06 41.56 -38.32
N VAL A 121 -10.12 40.73 -38.21
CA VAL A 121 -10.50 40.13 -36.93
C VAL A 121 -9.36 39.29 -36.37
N CYS A 122 -8.62 39.84 -35.41
CA CYS A 122 -7.68 39.12 -34.56
C CYS A 122 -8.48 38.23 -33.60
N THR A 123 -9.18 37.23 -34.14
CA THR A 123 -9.66 36.12 -33.34
C THR A 123 -8.43 35.51 -32.67
N PRO A 124 -8.32 35.50 -31.33
CA PRO A 124 -7.35 34.61 -30.71
C PRO A 124 -7.70 33.21 -31.20
N ILE A 125 -6.75 32.53 -31.83
CA ILE A 125 -6.89 31.09 -32.06
C ILE A 125 -6.69 30.47 -30.67
N THR A 126 -7.75 30.45 -29.88
CA THR A 126 -7.87 29.64 -28.66
C THR A 126 -7.95 28.20 -29.12
N ASN A 127 -6.79 27.71 -29.55
CA ASN A 127 -6.57 26.44 -30.21
C ASN A 127 -6.76 25.34 -29.16
N ASP A 128 -8.02 25.02 -28.88
CA ASP A 128 -8.41 24.36 -27.64
C ASP A 128 -7.93 22.92 -27.65
N CYS A 129 -7.14 22.59 -26.64
CA CYS A 129 -6.47 21.31 -26.58
C CYS A 129 -7.46 20.21 -26.19
N PRO A 130 -7.54 19.08 -26.92
CA PRO A 130 -8.31 17.95 -26.44
C PRO A 130 -7.80 17.53 -25.05
N THR A 131 -8.71 17.36 -24.10
CA THR A 131 -8.39 17.03 -22.70
C THR A 131 -8.53 15.52 -22.50
N PRO A 132 -7.43 14.76 -22.40
CA PRO A 132 -7.49 13.32 -22.20
C PRO A 132 -8.04 12.99 -20.81
N ALA A 133 -8.76 11.87 -20.73
CA ALA A 133 -9.11 11.23 -19.47
C ALA A 133 -8.81 9.73 -19.56
N ILE A 134 -8.33 9.14 -18.46
CA ILE A 134 -8.11 7.70 -18.36
C ILE A 134 -9.16 7.12 -17.41
N THR A 135 -9.86 6.11 -17.88
CA THR A 135 -10.62 5.18 -17.04
C THR A 135 -10.05 3.77 -17.18
N VAL A 136 -10.23 2.94 -16.17
CA VAL A 136 -9.78 1.54 -16.21
C VAL A 136 -10.78 0.63 -15.52
N THR A 137 -10.84 -0.63 -15.96
CA THR A 137 -11.61 -1.70 -15.31
C THR A 137 -10.71 -2.93 -15.13
N PRO A 138 -10.64 -3.56 -13.94
CA PRO A 138 -11.27 -3.18 -12.66
C PRO A 138 -10.84 -1.81 -12.13
N ASP A 139 -11.59 -1.30 -11.14
CA ASP A 139 -11.40 0.01 -10.50
C ASP A 139 -10.07 0.05 -9.71
N PRO A 140 -9.20 1.07 -9.87
CA PRO A 140 -7.97 1.22 -9.09
C PRO A 140 -8.16 1.33 -7.57
N ALA A 141 -9.38 1.60 -7.09
CA ALA A 141 -9.74 1.57 -5.67
C ALA A 141 -10.05 0.16 -5.14
N SER A 142 -9.97 -0.88 -5.99
CA SER A 142 -10.11 -2.29 -5.62
C SER A 142 -8.78 -3.04 -5.67
N ASP A 143 -8.69 -4.20 -5.03
CA ASP A 143 -7.49 -5.04 -5.07
C ASP A 143 -7.30 -5.66 -6.46
N ILE A 144 -6.25 -5.25 -7.16
CA ILE A 144 -5.90 -5.73 -8.50
C ILE A 144 -4.61 -6.56 -8.38
N PHE A 145 -4.61 -7.75 -8.97
CA PHE A 145 -3.49 -8.69 -8.86
C PHE A 145 -2.76 -8.94 -10.18
N THR A 146 -1.52 -9.45 -10.13
CA THR A 146 -0.78 -9.90 -11.33
C THR A 146 -1.56 -10.90 -12.18
N ALA A 147 -1.33 -10.88 -13.49
CA ALA A 147 -2.10 -11.53 -14.56
C ALA A 147 -3.53 -10.99 -14.79
N THR A 148 -3.97 -9.95 -14.07
CA THR A 148 -5.22 -9.25 -14.40
C THR A 148 -5.08 -8.50 -15.74
N VAL A 149 -6.10 -8.59 -16.59
CA VAL A 149 -6.16 -7.83 -17.86
C VAL A 149 -6.93 -6.53 -17.63
N LEU A 150 -6.20 -5.43 -17.43
CA LEU A 150 -6.78 -4.09 -17.33
C LEU A 150 -7.41 -3.71 -18.67
N GLN A 151 -8.68 -3.29 -18.64
CA GLN A 151 -9.35 -2.63 -19.77
C GLN A 151 -9.16 -1.12 -19.59
N LEU A 152 -8.31 -0.49 -20.40
CA LEU A 152 -8.11 0.96 -20.39
C LEU A 152 -9.08 1.61 -21.38
N SER A 153 -9.67 2.74 -21.00
CA SER A 153 -10.56 3.51 -21.87
C SER A 153 -10.27 5.02 -21.79
N SER A 154 -10.32 5.65 -22.96
CA SER A 154 -10.25 7.10 -23.14
C SER A 154 -11.62 7.74 -23.43
N ASP A 155 -12.73 7.01 -23.29
CA ASP A 155 -14.11 7.42 -23.65
C ASP A 155 -14.67 8.58 -22.80
N GLN A 156 -13.90 9.11 -21.85
CA GLN A 156 -14.22 10.31 -21.05
C GLN A 156 -13.34 11.52 -21.41
N SER A 157 -12.50 11.40 -22.44
CA SER A 157 -11.71 12.52 -22.96
C SER A 157 -12.61 13.54 -23.64
N VAL A 158 -12.34 14.82 -23.42
CA VAL A 158 -13.09 15.93 -24.02
C VAL A 158 -12.39 16.36 -25.32
N PRO A 159 -13.10 16.47 -26.46
CA PRO A 159 -12.51 17.01 -27.69
C PRO A 159 -12.13 18.48 -27.52
N GLY A 160 -11.18 18.94 -28.33
CA GLY A 160 -10.81 20.34 -28.44
C GLY A 160 -11.67 21.04 -29.51
N ASP A 161 -11.03 21.86 -30.34
CA ASP A 161 -11.66 22.41 -31.56
C ASP A 161 -12.15 21.30 -32.52
N GLY A 162 -11.47 20.14 -32.54
CA GLY A 162 -11.84 18.96 -33.33
C GLY A 162 -12.10 17.67 -32.51
N PRO A 163 -12.80 16.68 -33.08
CA PRO A 163 -12.95 15.35 -32.49
C PRO A 163 -11.61 14.61 -32.37
N ILE A 164 -11.41 13.88 -31.26
CA ILE A 164 -10.21 13.06 -31.03
C ILE A 164 -10.14 11.89 -32.03
N VAL A 165 -9.03 11.77 -32.74
CA VAL A 165 -8.78 10.70 -33.73
C VAL A 165 -7.46 9.94 -33.56
N GLN A 166 -6.59 10.38 -32.65
CA GLN A 166 -5.30 9.73 -32.37
C GLN A 166 -5.03 9.68 -30.86
N TRP A 167 -4.44 8.56 -30.43
CA TRP A 167 -4.09 8.28 -29.03
C TRP A 167 -2.63 7.83 -28.95
N GLN A 168 -1.95 8.18 -27.86
CA GLN A 168 -0.66 7.62 -27.50
C GLN A 168 -0.65 7.33 -26.00
N TRP A 169 -0.80 6.04 -25.68
CA TRP A 169 -0.60 5.52 -24.34
C TRP A 169 0.89 5.32 -24.06
N SER A 170 1.29 5.49 -22.81
CA SER A 170 2.56 4.98 -22.28
C SER A 170 2.38 4.56 -20.82
N VAL A 171 3.34 3.83 -20.28
CA VAL A 171 3.29 3.33 -18.89
C VAL A 171 4.66 3.40 -18.26
N GLN A 172 4.72 3.86 -17.01
CA GLN A 172 5.87 3.65 -16.14
C GLN A 172 5.55 2.43 -15.28
N ALA A 173 6.26 1.33 -15.50
CA ALA A 173 6.02 0.04 -14.85
C ALA A 173 7.15 -0.30 -13.86
N PRO A 174 6.92 -1.24 -12.91
CA PRO A 174 7.96 -1.73 -12.00
C PRO A 174 9.19 -2.29 -12.75
N PRO A 175 10.42 -2.14 -12.21
CA PRO A 175 11.63 -2.69 -12.83
C PRO A 175 11.53 -4.19 -13.09
N GLY A 176 11.71 -4.59 -14.35
CA GLY A 176 11.62 -5.98 -14.80
C GLY A 176 10.29 -6.37 -15.46
N ALA A 177 9.26 -5.51 -15.40
CA ALA A 177 8.01 -5.73 -16.12
C ALA A 177 8.22 -5.76 -17.64
N ALA A 178 7.54 -6.68 -18.32
CA ALA A 178 7.55 -6.91 -19.75
C ALA A 178 6.14 -6.77 -20.39
N ALA A 179 5.11 -6.47 -19.59
CA ALA A 179 3.76 -6.17 -20.06
C ALA A 179 3.70 -5.03 -21.10
N ALA A 180 2.76 -5.15 -22.05
CA ALA A 180 2.58 -4.21 -23.15
C ALA A 180 1.09 -4.02 -23.50
N PHE A 181 0.78 -2.87 -24.12
CA PHE A 181 -0.56 -2.55 -24.60
C PHE A 181 -0.96 -3.43 -25.79
N SER A 182 -2.16 -4.02 -25.74
CA SER A 182 -2.73 -4.86 -26.79
C SER A 182 -4.09 -4.29 -27.24
N PRO A 183 -4.35 -4.11 -28.54
CA PRO A 183 -3.52 -4.50 -29.69
C PRO A 183 -2.31 -3.57 -29.94
N SER A 184 -2.34 -2.33 -29.45
CA SER A 184 -1.23 -1.38 -29.50
C SER A 184 -1.41 -0.28 -28.45
N ALA A 185 -0.37 0.54 -28.25
CA ALA A 185 -0.43 1.77 -27.45
C ALA A 185 -1.10 2.95 -28.19
N THR A 186 -1.71 2.73 -29.36
CA THR A 186 -2.21 3.80 -30.26
C THR A 186 -3.70 3.71 -30.60
N VAL A 187 -4.44 2.79 -29.97
CA VAL A 187 -5.90 2.73 -30.04
C VAL A 187 -6.55 3.46 -28.87
N ALA A 188 -7.80 3.88 -29.03
CA ALA A 188 -8.56 4.57 -28.00
C ALA A 188 -8.61 3.80 -26.67
N ASN A 189 -8.98 2.52 -26.73
CA ASN A 189 -9.29 1.69 -25.56
C ASN A 189 -8.48 0.37 -25.61
N PRO A 190 -7.20 0.37 -25.20
CA PRO A 190 -6.35 -0.80 -25.22
C PRO A 190 -6.55 -1.68 -23.98
N THR A 191 -6.02 -2.90 -24.05
CA THR A 191 -5.88 -3.81 -22.90
C THR A 191 -4.44 -3.84 -22.42
N PHE A 192 -4.22 -4.03 -21.12
CA PHE A 192 -2.89 -4.16 -20.53
C PHE A 192 -2.89 -5.26 -19.45
N THR A 193 -2.22 -6.38 -19.73
CA THR A 193 -2.09 -7.48 -18.76
C THR A 193 -0.93 -7.21 -17.82
N VAL A 194 -1.20 -6.87 -16.57
CA VAL A 194 -0.14 -6.63 -15.57
C VAL A 194 0.58 -7.93 -15.21
N ASP A 195 1.90 -7.91 -15.16
CA ASP A 195 2.74 -9.12 -15.08
C ASP A 195 3.58 -9.22 -13.81
N ILE A 196 3.94 -8.09 -13.19
CA ILE A 196 4.69 -8.01 -11.94
C ILE A 196 3.92 -7.12 -10.95
N ALA A 197 4.07 -7.35 -9.65
CA ALA A 197 3.46 -6.52 -8.62
C ALA A 197 4.21 -5.18 -8.42
N GLY A 198 3.49 -4.16 -7.98
CA GLY A 198 3.99 -2.80 -7.78
C GLY A 198 3.08 -1.73 -8.41
N SER A 199 3.54 -0.48 -8.39
CA SER A 199 2.80 0.65 -8.96
C SER A 199 3.05 0.78 -10.45
N TYR A 200 1.98 0.86 -11.25
CA TYR A 200 2.02 1.25 -12.65
C TYR A 200 1.41 2.65 -12.80
N LEU A 201 2.10 3.55 -13.49
CA LEU A 201 1.57 4.87 -13.86
C LEU A 201 1.25 4.88 -15.35
N PHE A 202 -0.03 4.81 -15.69
CA PHE A 202 -0.52 4.94 -17.07
C PHE A 202 -0.61 6.41 -17.45
N LEU A 203 -0.20 6.71 -18.67
CA LEU A 203 -0.10 8.05 -19.22
C LEU A 203 -0.78 8.07 -20.60
N LEU A 204 -1.61 9.09 -20.88
CA LEU A 204 -2.32 9.24 -22.14
C LEU A 204 -2.18 10.64 -22.71
N ASP A 205 -1.70 10.71 -23.95
CA ASP A 205 -1.81 11.85 -24.84
C ASP A 205 -2.83 11.57 -25.96
N VAL A 206 -3.54 12.61 -26.41
CA VAL A 206 -4.52 12.54 -27.50
C VAL A 206 -4.32 13.67 -28.50
N TRP A 207 -4.83 13.48 -29.73
CA TRP A 207 -4.91 14.51 -30.76
C TRP A 207 -6.26 14.52 -31.44
N ASP A 208 -6.70 15.70 -31.87
CA ASP A 208 -7.87 15.90 -32.71
C ASP A 208 -7.59 15.68 -34.21
N ASP A 209 -8.62 15.81 -35.04
CA ASP A 209 -8.54 15.68 -36.51
C ASP A 209 -7.86 16.87 -37.21
N GLN A 210 -7.57 17.95 -36.49
CA GLN A 210 -6.73 19.06 -36.92
C GLN A 210 -5.24 18.82 -36.60
N GLY A 211 -4.94 17.82 -35.77
CA GLY A 211 -3.59 17.43 -35.37
C GLY A 211 -3.08 18.14 -34.12
N ILE A 212 -3.95 18.80 -33.35
CA ILE A 212 -3.60 19.49 -32.11
C ILE A 212 -3.43 18.46 -30.99
N LYS A 213 -2.29 18.50 -30.30
CA LYS A 213 -2.02 17.62 -29.15
C LYS A 213 -2.70 18.15 -27.88
N SER A 214 -3.14 17.26 -27.02
CA SER A 214 -3.48 17.53 -25.63
C SER A 214 -2.41 18.35 -24.89
N CYS A 215 -2.80 19.53 -24.39
CA CYS A 215 -1.95 20.45 -23.61
C CYS A 215 -1.44 19.83 -22.31
N VAL A 216 -2.21 18.94 -21.69
CA VAL A 216 -1.86 18.19 -20.48
C VAL A 216 -2.04 16.71 -20.76
N GLN A 217 -1.05 15.91 -20.37
CA GLN A 217 -1.10 14.45 -20.45
C GLN A 217 -1.90 13.90 -19.26
N ALA A 218 -2.90 13.05 -19.51
CA ALA A 218 -3.64 12.41 -18.42
C ALA A 218 -2.78 11.34 -17.75
N GLN A 219 -2.97 11.17 -16.44
CA GLN A 219 -2.19 10.24 -15.62
C GLN A 219 -3.10 9.43 -14.70
N LEU A 220 -2.87 8.12 -14.59
CA LEU A 220 -3.57 7.24 -13.66
C LEU A 220 -2.60 6.24 -13.02
N ALA A 221 -2.46 6.31 -11.70
CA ALA A 221 -1.71 5.33 -10.93
C ALA A 221 -2.60 4.13 -10.58
N VAL A 222 -2.07 2.92 -10.73
CA VAL A 222 -2.74 1.66 -10.36
C VAL A 222 -1.76 0.81 -9.55
N GLY A 223 -2.17 0.38 -8.35
CA GLY A 223 -1.39 -0.52 -7.50
C GLY A 223 -1.70 -1.98 -7.82
N ILE A 224 -0.68 -2.79 -8.10
CA ILE A 224 -0.82 -4.21 -8.44
C ILE A 224 -0.21 -5.08 -7.33
N LEU A 225 -1.01 -5.98 -6.78
CA LEU A 225 -0.64 -6.98 -5.79
C LEU A 225 -0.21 -8.29 -6.46
N VAL A 226 0.48 -9.18 -5.73
CA VAL A 226 0.83 -10.52 -6.24
C VAL A 226 -0.40 -11.43 -6.26
N TYR A 227 -0.58 -12.24 -7.31
CA TYR A 227 -1.59 -13.30 -7.38
C TYR A 227 -0.98 -14.70 -7.12
N PRO A 228 -1.63 -15.59 -6.34
CA PRO A 228 -2.78 -15.32 -5.47
C PRO A 228 -2.44 -14.25 -4.42
N PRO A 229 -3.44 -13.57 -3.83
CA PRO A 229 -3.22 -12.66 -2.71
C PRO A 229 -2.29 -13.31 -1.69
N LEU A 230 -1.22 -12.58 -1.36
CA LEU A 230 -0.23 -13.08 -0.42
C LEU A 230 -0.82 -13.04 0.99
N GLU A 231 -1.31 -14.20 1.44
CA GLU A 231 -1.43 -14.55 2.85
C GLU A 231 -0.31 -15.48 3.38
N PRO A 232 0.99 -15.16 3.16
CA PRO A 232 2.08 -15.82 3.84
C PRO A 232 2.45 -15.10 5.15
N GLU A 233 1.69 -14.11 5.63
CA GLU A 233 1.95 -13.54 6.97
C GLU A 233 1.29 -14.39 8.05
N VAL A 234 0.05 -14.84 7.86
CA VAL A 234 -0.60 -15.79 8.78
C VAL A 234 0.18 -17.10 8.85
N GLY A 235 0.51 -17.73 7.72
CA GLY A 235 1.29 -18.97 7.68
C GLY A 235 0.52 -20.26 7.94
N CYS A 236 -0.73 -20.17 8.39
CA CYS A 236 -1.67 -21.29 8.50
C CYS A 236 -2.63 -21.32 7.31
N ALA A 237 -3.07 -22.53 6.93
CA ALA A 237 -3.78 -22.76 5.66
C ALA A 237 -5.20 -22.20 5.59
N ASP A 238 -5.85 -21.99 6.72
CA ASP A 238 -7.21 -21.46 6.86
C ASP A 238 -7.29 -19.94 7.08
N GLY A 239 -6.15 -19.29 7.33
CA GLY A 239 -6.05 -17.84 7.46
C GLY A 239 -6.11 -17.30 8.90
N GLN A 240 -6.04 -18.16 9.92
CA GLN A 240 -5.93 -17.74 11.32
C GLN A 240 -4.63 -18.24 12.00
N ARG A 241 -4.27 -17.69 13.16
CA ARG A 241 -3.21 -18.21 14.03
C ARG A 241 -3.78 -18.46 15.41
N GLU A 242 -3.51 -19.63 15.99
CA GLU A 242 -3.93 -20.01 17.34
C GLU A 242 -2.76 -19.93 18.33
N GLY A 243 -1.55 -19.71 17.83
CA GLY A 243 -0.40 -19.25 18.59
C GLY A 243 0.57 -18.47 17.70
N PHE A 244 1.52 -17.78 18.32
CA PHE A 244 2.37 -16.77 17.67
C PHE A 244 1.55 -15.64 17.03
N LEU A 245 0.50 -15.18 17.71
CA LEU A 245 -0.55 -14.29 17.18
C LEU A 245 -0.05 -12.96 16.58
N ASP A 246 1.06 -12.42 17.10
CA ASP A 246 1.67 -11.18 16.59
C ASP A 246 2.52 -11.48 15.34
N THR A 247 1.96 -11.24 14.15
CA THR A 247 2.64 -11.46 12.87
C THR A 247 3.89 -10.59 12.68
N ALA A 248 3.98 -9.43 13.34
CA ALA A 248 5.14 -8.54 13.26
C ALA A 248 6.32 -9.01 14.13
N THR A 249 6.05 -9.62 15.28
CA THR A 249 7.08 -10.31 16.10
C THR A 249 7.42 -11.70 15.53
N TYR A 250 6.44 -12.40 14.97
CA TYR A 250 6.56 -13.80 14.54
C TYR A 250 6.38 -13.96 13.02
N THR A 251 7.12 -13.18 12.26
CA THR A 251 7.06 -13.13 10.79
C THR A 251 7.38 -14.47 10.11
N HIS A 252 8.15 -15.35 10.76
CA HIS A 252 8.66 -16.61 10.18
C HIS A 252 8.18 -17.90 10.89
N ILE A 253 7.36 -17.79 11.93
CA ILE A 253 6.77 -18.92 12.64
C ILE A 253 5.29 -18.66 12.94
N ALA A 254 4.46 -19.67 12.74
CA ALA A 254 3.04 -19.67 13.06
C ALA A 254 2.67 -20.96 13.80
N ALA A 255 1.69 -20.91 14.69
CA ALA A 255 1.11 -22.11 15.30
C ALA A 255 -0.33 -22.25 14.83
N CYS A 256 -0.59 -23.35 14.12
CA CYS A 256 -1.78 -23.58 13.31
C CYS A 256 -2.52 -24.78 13.88
N SER A 257 -3.74 -24.57 14.36
CA SER A 257 -4.55 -25.63 14.96
C SER A 257 -5.25 -26.48 13.88
N GLY A 258 -6.14 -27.39 14.28
CA GLY A 258 -6.85 -28.29 13.36
C GLY A 258 -6.46 -29.76 13.48
N GLY A 259 -6.42 -30.47 12.35
CA GLY A 259 -6.26 -31.92 12.31
C GLY A 259 -5.76 -32.47 10.97
N TRP A 260 -5.44 -33.77 10.93
CA TRP A 260 -5.00 -34.54 9.77
C TRP A 260 -5.29 -36.04 9.95
N SER A 261 -5.54 -36.74 8.84
CA SER A 261 -5.80 -38.18 8.82
C SER A 261 -4.77 -39.01 8.07
N VAL A 262 -3.88 -38.40 7.29
CA VAL A 262 -2.69 -39.05 6.70
C VAL A 262 -1.59 -39.04 7.78
N PRO A 263 -1.14 -40.19 8.30
CA PRO A 263 -0.21 -40.23 9.43
C PRO A 263 1.13 -39.54 9.13
N GLY A 264 1.70 -38.91 10.15
CA GLY A 264 3.11 -38.49 10.16
C GLY A 264 3.35 -37.01 10.49
N VAL A 265 4.39 -36.79 11.31
CA VAL A 265 5.14 -35.54 11.50
C VAL A 265 6.64 -35.88 11.48
N THR A 266 7.10 -36.65 10.49
CA THR A 266 8.51 -37.05 10.34
C THR A 266 9.22 -36.18 9.30
N PRO A 267 10.57 -36.21 9.21
CA PRO A 267 11.31 -35.58 8.12
C PRO A 267 10.85 -35.96 6.69
N ASP A 268 10.14 -37.09 6.50
CA ASP A 268 9.56 -37.49 5.21
C ASP A 268 8.14 -36.92 4.95
N SER A 269 7.41 -36.47 5.97
CA SER A 269 6.03 -35.94 5.85
C SER A 269 5.98 -34.48 5.37
N VAL A 270 6.72 -34.15 4.30
CA VAL A 270 6.84 -32.80 3.72
C VAL A 270 5.62 -32.35 2.90
N ALA A 271 4.80 -33.29 2.42
CA ALA A 271 3.87 -33.04 1.32
C ALA A 271 2.43 -32.80 1.79
N ALA A 272 1.88 -31.63 1.44
CA ALA A 272 0.44 -31.37 1.46
C ALA A 272 -0.30 -32.39 0.57
N SER A 273 -1.35 -33.01 1.10
CA SER A 273 -2.08 -34.15 0.53
C SER A 273 -3.53 -33.83 0.18
N CYS A 274 -4.17 -32.85 0.83
CA CYS A 274 -5.52 -32.39 0.52
C CYS A 274 -5.59 -31.01 -0.15
N GLY A 275 -4.44 -30.41 -0.45
CA GLY A 275 -4.35 -29.11 -1.10
C GLY A 275 -4.47 -27.94 -0.15
N ARG A 276 -3.96 -28.08 1.09
CA ARG A 276 -3.98 -27.07 2.16
C ARG A 276 -5.41 -26.60 2.48
N GLN A 277 -6.28 -27.57 2.74
CA GLN A 277 -7.69 -27.36 3.11
C GLN A 277 -7.99 -27.72 4.58
N ALA A 278 -6.95 -27.98 5.37
CA ALA A 278 -7.08 -28.26 6.80
C ALA A 278 -6.88 -26.98 7.63
N GLY A 279 -7.26 -27.05 8.90
CA GLY A 279 -7.32 -25.92 9.84
C GLY A 279 -8.63 -25.98 10.63
N ASP A 280 -8.67 -25.52 11.87
CA ASP A 280 -9.85 -25.62 12.74
C ASP A 280 -10.98 -24.65 12.39
N ASP A 281 -10.67 -23.50 11.79
CA ASP A 281 -11.67 -22.61 11.18
C ASP A 281 -11.91 -22.91 9.68
N SER A 282 -11.27 -23.95 9.14
CA SER A 282 -11.44 -24.41 7.76
C SER A 282 -12.76 -25.18 7.52
N ALA A 283 -13.01 -25.54 6.26
CA ALA A 283 -14.07 -26.48 5.88
C ALA A 283 -13.76 -27.96 6.22
N ASN A 284 -12.54 -28.29 6.68
CA ASN A 284 -12.10 -29.64 7.05
C ASN A 284 -11.31 -29.66 8.38
N PRO A 285 -11.92 -29.28 9.53
CA PRO A 285 -11.26 -29.20 10.84
C PRO A 285 -10.90 -30.55 11.47
N SER A 286 -11.29 -31.65 10.80
CA SER A 286 -10.83 -33.01 11.08
C SER A 286 -9.62 -33.43 10.26
N GLY A 287 -9.23 -32.66 9.23
CA GLY A 287 -8.18 -32.98 8.28
C GLY A 287 -8.37 -34.29 7.52
N THR A 288 -9.62 -34.62 7.16
CA THR A 288 -9.92 -35.87 6.45
C THR A 288 -9.29 -35.84 5.06
N GLY A 289 -8.37 -36.78 4.79
CA GLY A 289 -7.55 -36.83 3.57
C GLY A 289 -6.32 -35.91 3.59
N CYS A 290 -6.16 -35.10 4.63
CA CYS A 290 -5.04 -34.17 4.78
C CYS A 290 -3.89 -34.80 5.57
N ALA A 291 -2.67 -34.34 5.29
CA ALA A 291 -1.47 -34.55 6.09
C ALA A 291 -1.24 -33.36 7.04
N SER A 292 -0.34 -33.52 8.00
CA SER A 292 0.07 -32.45 8.92
C SER A 292 0.56 -31.18 8.19
N ALA A 293 1.24 -31.34 7.04
CA ALA A 293 1.68 -30.25 6.18
C ALA A 293 0.55 -29.46 5.45
N ASP A 294 -0.68 -29.97 5.41
CA ASP A 294 -1.83 -29.23 4.87
C ASP A 294 -2.35 -28.14 5.83
N LEU A 295 -1.88 -28.09 7.09
CA LEU A 295 -2.20 -27.02 8.04
C LEU A 295 -1.39 -25.74 7.78
N CYS A 296 -0.31 -25.82 7.00
CA CYS A 296 0.52 -24.66 6.67
C CYS A 296 0.06 -23.98 5.38
N ALA A 297 0.18 -22.65 5.31
CA ALA A 297 -0.12 -21.85 4.12
C ALA A 297 0.82 -22.15 2.94
N ALA A 298 0.46 -21.71 1.74
CA ALA A 298 1.38 -21.78 0.59
C ALA A 298 2.64 -20.95 0.86
N GLY A 299 3.81 -21.52 0.56
CA GLY A 299 5.11 -20.92 0.91
C GLY A 299 5.57 -21.19 2.35
N TRP A 300 4.78 -21.92 3.16
CA TRP A 300 5.13 -22.40 4.49
C TRP A 300 5.19 -23.93 4.53
N HIS A 301 6.06 -24.46 5.40
CA HIS A 301 6.24 -25.88 5.69
C HIS A 301 6.06 -26.16 7.18
N LEU A 302 5.73 -27.41 7.53
CA LEU A 302 5.80 -27.90 8.90
C LEU A 302 7.26 -27.78 9.37
N CYS A 303 7.54 -27.09 10.49
CA CYS A 303 8.92 -26.78 10.90
C CYS A 303 9.78 -28.05 11.00
N ASP A 304 11.01 -27.99 10.50
CA ASP A 304 11.87 -29.18 10.30
C ASP A 304 12.49 -29.72 11.59
N SER A 305 12.95 -28.84 12.49
CA SER A 305 13.65 -29.22 13.72
C SER A 305 13.60 -28.13 14.79
N TRP A 306 14.12 -28.44 15.98
CA TRP A 306 14.26 -27.46 17.06
C TRP A 306 15.18 -26.30 16.67
N GLU A 307 16.23 -26.54 15.86
CA GLU A 307 17.12 -25.50 15.36
C GLU A 307 16.38 -24.52 14.44
N GLU A 308 15.43 -25.01 13.63
CA GLU A 308 14.57 -24.10 12.84
C GLU A 308 13.68 -23.27 13.77
N VAL A 309 12.98 -23.88 14.73
CA VAL A 309 12.15 -23.12 15.69
C VAL A 309 12.97 -22.07 16.45
N ALA A 310 14.23 -22.36 16.79
CA ALA A 310 15.16 -21.41 17.41
C ALA A 310 15.60 -20.27 16.46
N ALA A 311 15.64 -20.52 15.15
CA ALA A 311 15.98 -19.52 14.14
C ALA A 311 14.78 -18.66 13.69
N LYS A 312 13.56 -19.21 13.73
CA LYS A 312 12.33 -18.53 13.29
C LYS A 312 11.56 -17.85 14.42
N SER A 313 11.71 -18.28 15.68
CA SER A 313 11.03 -17.68 16.84
C SER A 313 12.01 -16.91 17.74
N PRO A 314 11.87 -15.57 17.90
CA PRO A 314 12.70 -14.80 18.84
C PRO A 314 12.41 -15.11 20.32
N THR A 315 11.36 -15.90 20.63
CA THR A 315 10.96 -16.26 22.00
C THR A 315 10.88 -17.78 22.23
N GLY A 316 11.35 -18.59 21.28
CA GLY A 316 11.18 -20.05 21.31
C GLY A 316 9.69 -20.42 21.34
N CYS A 317 9.30 -21.35 22.20
CA CYS A 317 7.88 -21.74 22.36
C CYS A 317 6.98 -20.72 23.06
N ALA A 318 7.50 -19.63 23.63
CA ALA A 318 6.70 -18.75 24.50
C ALA A 318 5.50 -18.07 23.81
N GLY A 319 5.55 -17.88 22.48
CA GLY A 319 4.40 -17.40 21.70
C GLY A 319 3.35 -18.46 21.35
N ALA A 320 3.67 -19.76 21.47
CA ALA A 320 2.82 -20.87 21.00
C ALA A 320 1.58 -21.16 21.86
N THR A 321 1.33 -20.42 22.94
CA THR A 321 0.12 -20.56 23.76
C THR A 321 -0.38 -19.16 24.13
N PRO A 322 -1.54 -18.73 23.63
CA PRO A 322 -2.10 -17.42 23.92
C PRO A 322 -2.32 -17.17 25.41
N ALA A 323 -2.23 -15.91 25.81
CA ALA A 323 -2.55 -15.48 27.17
C ALA A 323 -4.03 -15.76 27.48
N GLY A 324 -4.28 -16.65 28.45
CA GLY A 324 -5.63 -17.08 28.85
C GLY A 324 -6.09 -18.41 28.24
N ALA A 325 -5.29 -19.06 27.38
CA ALA A 325 -5.60 -20.38 26.85
C ALA A 325 -5.81 -21.43 27.97
N PRO A 326 -6.74 -22.40 27.84
CA PRO A 326 -6.99 -23.41 28.88
C PRO A 326 -5.75 -24.26 29.17
N SER A 327 -5.60 -24.77 30.39
CA SER A 327 -4.51 -25.70 30.74
C SER A 327 -4.65 -27.04 30.00
N LYS A 328 -3.52 -27.66 29.62
CA LYS A 328 -3.47 -28.94 28.88
C LYS A 328 -4.33 -28.94 27.59
N SER A 329 -4.30 -27.86 26.82
CA SER A 329 -5.10 -27.70 25.59
C SER A 329 -4.24 -27.70 24.33
N HIS A 330 -3.29 -26.78 24.25
CA HIS A 330 -2.48 -26.53 23.06
C HIS A 330 -1.21 -27.38 23.05
N PHE A 331 -1.00 -28.13 21.97
CA PHE A 331 0.29 -28.68 21.57
C PHE A 331 0.41 -28.53 20.06
N PHE A 332 1.56 -28.06 19.59
CA PHE A 332 1.84 -27.83 18.18
C PHE A 332 3.10 -28.59 17.77
N ALA A 333 2.91 -29.68 17.04
CA ALA A 333 3.98 -30.60 16.66
C ALA A 333 4.90 -30.02 15.55
N ILE A 334 6.14 -30.53 15.49
CA ILE A 334 7.10 -30.29 14.42
C ILE A 334 7.79 -31.58 13.97
N ARG A 335 8.58 -31.56 12.89
CA ARG A 335 9.22 -32.74 12.28
C ARG A 335 10.47 -33.27 13.01
N GLN A 336 10.64 -32.86 14.26
CA GLN A 336 11.79 -33.19 15.10
C GLN A 336 11.86 -34.69 15.41
N PRO A 337 12.90 -35.42 14.96
CA PRO A 337 13.08 -36.84 15.28
C PRO A 337 13.59 -37.05 16.72
N SER A 338 13.33 -38.24 17.27
CA SER A 338 13.95 -38.77 18.51
C SER A 338 15.01 -39.83 18.19
N VAL A 339 15.69 -40.30 19.24
CA VAL A 339 16.41 -41.59 19.27
C VAL A 339 15.80 -42.54 20.30
N ASN A 340 15.57 -42.05 21.53
CA ASN A 340 14.86 -42.74 22.62
C ASN A 340 14.66 -41.76 23.79
N GLY A 341 13.68 -42.01 24.65
CA GLY A 341 13.54 -41.34 25.95
C GLY A 341 13.27 -39.83 25.85
N SER A 342 12.56 -39.42 24.78
CA SER A 342 12.25 -38.03 24.45
C SER A 342 13.49 -37.15 24.31
N VAL A 343 14.59 -37.67 23.77
CA VAL A 343 15.81 -36.92 23.44
C VAL A 343 15.80 -36.59 21.94
N CYS A 344 15.81 -35.30 21.62
CA CYS A 344 15.82 -34.83 20.25
C CYS A 344 17.10 -35.27 19.51
N GLY A 345 16.90 -35.92 18.36
CA GLY A 345 17.96 -36.43 17.49
C GLY A 345 18.17 -35.60 16.23
N ALA A 346 19.11 -36.06 15.39
CA ALA A 346 19.36 -35.48 14.07
C ALA A 346 18.41 -36.07 13.02
N ALA A 347 18.26 -35.39 11.88
CA ALA A 347 17.45 -35.89 10.76
C ALA A 347 17.77 -37.36 10.40
N GLY A 348 16.76 -38.22 10.41
CA GLY A 348 16.89 -39.65 10.14
C GLY A 348 17.39 -40.51 11.32
N SER A 349 17.46 -39.98 12.55
CA SER A 349 17.85 -40.76 13.74
C SER A 349 16.76 -41.69 14.28
N GLY A 350 15.50 -41.46 13.89
CA GLY A 350 14.32 -42.15 14.38
C GLY A 350 13.07 -41.28 14.27
N ASP A 351 11.95 -41.83 14.73
CA ASP A 351 10.59 -41.29 14.62
C ASP A 351 9.75 -41.65 15.88
N ASN A 352 10.42 -42.03 16.97
CA ASN A 352 9.87 -42.18 18.31
C ASN A 352 9.50 -40.80 18.90
N ASP A 353 8.54 -40.76 19.83
CA ASP A 353 8.00 -39.53 20.44
C ASP A 353 7.37 -38.54 19.40
N VAL A 354 6.69 -37.48 19.88
CA VAL A 354 6.30 -36.31 19.07
C VAL A 354 6.62 -35.03 19.83
N PHE A 355 7.44 -34.14 19.27
CA PHE A 355 7.91 -32.91 19.93
C PHE A 355 7.23 -31.66 19.39
N GLY A 356 7.17 -30.60 20.19
CA GLY A 356 6.52 -29.36 19.82
C GLY A 356 6.56 -28.29 20.90
N CYS A 357 5.73 -27.27 20.69
CA CYS A 357 5.49 -26.20 21.66
C CYS A 357 4.08 -26.28 22.24
N GLY A 358 3.87 -25.81 23.48
CA GLY A 358 2.53 -25.53 23.99
C GLY A 358 2.36 -25.68 25.50
N ASN A 359 1.17 -26.08 25.95
CA ASN A 359 0.86 -26.35 27.35
C ASN A 359 0.26 -27.75 27.62
N LEU A 360 0.16 -28.59 26.59
CA LEU A 360 -0.20 -30.01 26.62
C LEU A 360 1.04 -30.89 26.37
N GLY A 361 1.12 -32.04 27.05
CA GLY A 361 2.23 -32.98 26.96
C GLY A 361 3.26 -32.85 28.09
N ASN A 362 4.23 -33.77 28.11
CA ASN A 362 5.31 -33.78 29.09
C ASN A 362 6.23 -32.57 28.87
N GLY A 363 6.70 -31.96 29.95
CA GLY A 363 7.67 -30.86 29.88
C GLY A 363 9.07 -31.35 29.51
N LEU A 364 9.70 -30.70 28.52
CA LEU A 364 11.07 -31.01 28.13
C LEU A 364 12.10 -30.38 29.08
N GLY A 365 13.10 -31.16 29.46
CA GLY A 365 14.24 -30.73 30.26
C GLY A 365 15.48 -30.42 29.40
N GLY A 366 16.44 -29.68 29.95
CA GLY A 366 17.70 -29.38 29.26
C GLY A 366 18.56 -30.61 28.94
N ASP A 367 18.29 -31.75 29.55
CA ASP A 367 18.88 -33.05 29.21
C ASP A 367 18.40 -33.62 27.88
N LYS A 368 17.26 -33.13 27.35
CA LYS A 368 16.62 -33.64 26.13
C LYS A 368 17.20 -33.08 24.83
N GLN A 369 18.06 -32.07 24.92
CA GLN A 369 18.76 -31.46 23.77
C GLN A 369 17.82 -30.82 22.72
N CYS A 370 16.55 -30.57 23.07
CA CYS A 370 15.51 -30.06 22.18
C CYS A 370 15.46 -28.51 22.06
N GLY A 371 16.54 -27.81 22.40
CA GLY A 371 16.65 -26.34 22.32
C GLY A 371 15.46 -25.57 22.93
N PRO A 372 14.66 -24.84 22.11
CA PRO A 372 13.52 -24.05 22.58
C PRO A 372 12.23 -24.85 22.82
N LEU A 373 12.15 -26.13 22.40
CA LEU A 373 10.94 -26.94 22.52
C LEU A 373 10.61 -27.23 23.98
N ASP A 374 9.36 -27.04 24.38
CA ASP A 374 8.92 -27.19 25.77
C ASP A 374 7.99 -28.39 26.01
N ARG A 375 7.49 -29.05 24.95
CA ARG A 375 6.56 -30.19 25.04
C ARG A 375 6.97 -31.41 24.22
N VAL A 376 6.61 -32.58 24.74
CA VAL A 376 6.64 -33.86 24.03
C VAL A 376 5.43 -34.74 24.39
N LEU A 377 4.89 -35.42 23.40
CA LEU A 377 3.97 -36.56 23.57
C LEU A 377 4.80 -37.84 23.40
N ALA A 378 4.75 -38.73 24.39
CA ALA A 378 5.61 -39.92 24.47
C ALA A 378 4.86 -41.09 25.12
N SER A 379 4.85 -42.25 24.48
CA SER A 379 4.10 -43.44 24.92
C SER A 379 5.01 -44.55 25.44
N THR A 380 4.39 -45.53 26.11
CA THR A 380 4.93 -46.90 26.27
C THR A 380 3.83 -47.94 25.99
N GLN A 381 2.80 -47.51 25.27
CA GLN A 381 1.63 -48.29 24.89
C GLN A 381 1.39 -48.10 23.39
N ALA A 382 1.36 -49.22 22.66
CA ALA A 382 0.97 -49.24 21.26
C ALA A 382 -0.42 -48.60 21.04
N ASP A 383 -0.60 -48.01 19.87
CA ASP A 383 -1.81 -47.28 19.44
C ASP A 383 -2.17 -46.07 20.34
N SER A 384 -1.15 -45.39 20.89
CA SER A 384 -1.26 -44.19 21.73
C SER A 384 -0.07 -43.26 21.48
N CYS A 385 -0.29 -41.95 21.30
CA CYS A 385 0.81 -40.97 21.17
C CYS A 385 1.45 -40.56 22.51
N GLY A 386 0.97 -41.09 23.63
CA GLY A 386 1.41 -40.69 24.96
C GLY A 386 0.52 -39.66 25.64
N PHE A 387 0.76 -39.49 26.94
CA PHE A 387 -0.05 -38.66 27.87
C PHE A 387 -1.53 -39.06 28.00
N ASN A 388 -1.79 -40.36 28.12
CA ASN A 388 -3.09 -40.90 28.55
C ASN A 388 -3.16 -41.08 30.08
N GLU A 389 -3.14 -39.98 30.85
CA GLU A 389 -3.16 -40.05 32.34
C GLU A 389 -4.49 -40.58 32.93
N ALA A 390 -5.58 -40.66 32.15
CA ALA A 390 -6.89 -41.13 32.64
C ALA A 390 -7.67 -42.07 31.69
N MET A 391 -7.76 -41.78 30.38
CA MET A 391 -8.63 -42.57 29.48
C MET A 391 -8.24 -42.46 27.98
N PRO A 392 -7.82 -43.57 27.32
CA PRO A 392 -7.34 -43.53 25.92
C PRO A 392 -8.24 -43.00 24.79
N PRO A 393 -9.60 -43.00 24.85
CA PRO A 393 -10.41 -42.63 23.69
C PRO A 393 -10.81 -41.14 23.62
N LEU A 394 -10.25 -40.26 24.47
CA LEU A 394 -10.76 -38.89 24.66
C LEU A 394 -9.85 -37.76 24.15
N GLY A 395 -8.67 -38.06 23.59
CA GLY A 395 -7.77 -37.08 22.98
C GLY A 395 -7.86 -37.07 21.44
N PRO A 396 -7.80 -35.90 20.76
CA PRO A 396 -7.68 -35.84 19.30
C PRO A 396 -6.36 -36.39 18.75
N TRP A 397 -5.26 -36.41 19.53
CA TRP A 397 -3.98 -37.03 19.13
C TRP A 397 -4.05 -38.56 19.18
N GLN A 398 -3.80 -39.23 18.05
CA GLN A 398 -3.93 -40.68 17.89
C GLN A 398 -2.80 -41.25 17.03
N CYS A 399 -1.91 -42.02 17.65
CA CYS A 399 -0.85 -42.75 16.95
C CYS A 399 -1.39 -44.15 16.65
N ILE A 400 -1.34 -44.58 15.39
CA ILE A 400 -2.03 -45.79 14.94
C ILE A 400 -1.08 -46.63 14.09
N GLY A 401 -0.73 -47.82 14.58
CA GLY A 401 0.21 -48.72 13.89
C GLY A 401 0.30 -50.14 14.45
N GLY A 402 -0.41 -50.47 15.53
CA GLY A 402 -0.28 -51.75 16.21
C GLY A 402 1.01 -51.87 17.04
N PRO A 403 1.45 -53.10 17.38
CA PRO A 403 2.59 -53.33 18.25
C PRO A 403 3.89 -52.68 17.74
N GLY A 404 4.53 -51.84 18.55
CA GLY A 404 5.73 -51.08 18.18
C GLY A 404 5.45 -49.66 17.68
N SER A 405 4.19 -49.22 17.56
CA SER A 405 3.87 -47.79 17.33
C SER A 405 4.31 -46.88 18.49
N ASP A 406 4.52 -47.46 19.67
CA ASP A 406 5.18 -46.90 20.86
C ASP A 406 6.71 -46.75 20.74
N LEU A 407 7.24 -46.85 19.52
CA LEU A 407 8.62 -46.52 19.14
C LEU A 407 8.66 -45.67 17.86
N HIS A 408 7.50 -45.28 17.34
CA HIS A 408 7.28 -44.73 15.99
C HIS A 408 6.08 -43.74 15.99
N GLU A 409 5.83 -43.03 17.11
CA GLU A 409 4.74 -42.07 17.24
C GLU A 409 4.79 -40.98 16.16
N GLY A 410 5.98 -40.44 15.87
CA GLY A 410 6.21 -39.44 14.83
C GLY A 410 5.77 -39.88 13.44
N ALA A 411 5.89 -41.17 13.08
CA ALA A 411 5.39 -41.69 11.81
C ALA A 411 3.91 -42.08 11.84
N THR A 412 3.39 -42.49 13.00
CA THR A 412 2.03 -43.04 13.15
C THR A 412 1.00 -42.03 13.63
N VAL A 413 1.40 -40.82 14.02
CA VAL A 413 0.52 -39.77 14.55
C VAL A 413 -0.47 -39.23 13.50
N THR A 414 -1.75 -39.35 13.86
CA THR A 414 -2.89 -38.63 13.27
C THR A 414 -3.50 -37.72 14.31
N LYS A 415 -4.21 -36.68 13.87
CA LYS A 415 -4.89 -35.74 14.76
C LYS A 415 -6.31 -35.48 14.26
N LYS A 416 -7.30 -36.16 14.84
CA LYS A 416 -8.69 -36.06 14.36
C LYS A 416 -9.41 -34.88 15.01
N GLY A 417 -10.58 -34.53 14.48
CA GLY A 417 -11.51 -33.60 15.13
C GLY A 417 -12.09 -34.18 16.42
N CYS A 418 -12.79 -33.35 17.19
CA CYS A 418 -13.41 -33.69 18.46
C CYS A 418 -14.94 -33.87 18.32
N PRO A 419 -15.43 -34.98 17.74
CA PRO A 419 -16.84 -35.16 17.44
C PRO A 419 -17.70 -35.06 18.70
N ASN A 420 -18.66 -34.12 18.67
CA ASN A 420 -19.54 -33.77 19.80
C ASN A 420 -18.84 -33.08 20.99
N THR A 421 -17.70 -32.42 20.79
CA THR A 421 -17.00 -31.58 21.78
C THR A 421 -16.63 -32.27 23.10
N SER A 422 -16.55 -33.60 23.10
CA SER A 422 -16.33 -34.41 24.32
C SER A 422 -14.87 -34.81 24.54
N CYS A 423 -13.92 -34.06 23.99
CA CYS A 423 -12.49 -34.31 24.16
C CYS A 423 -11.99 -33.79 25.52
N SER A 424 -11.05 -34.50 26.13
CA SER A 424 -10.42 -34.06 27.38
C SER A 424 -9.03 -34.66 27.60
N TYR A 425 -8.10 -33.82 28.05
CA TYR A 425 -6.82 -34.25 28.61
C TYR A 425 -6.84 -34.08 30.14
N ASP A 426 -6.77 -35.20 30.86
CA ASP A 426 -6.76 -35.22 32.34
C ASP A 426 -7.87 -34.36 32.98
N GLY A 427 -9.11 -34.50 32.48
CA GLY A 427 -10.27 -33.77 32.98
C GLY A 427 -10.40 -32.31 32.51
N HIS A 428 -9.38 -31.75 31.87
CA HIS A 428 -9.50 -30.46 31.17
C HIS A 428 -10.21 -30.68 29.83
N PRO A 429 -11.36 -30.03 29.55
CA PRO A 429 -12.06 -30.17 28.28
C PRO A 429 -11.32 -29.43 27.17
N VAL A 430 -11.44 -29.91 25.93
CA VAL A 430 -10.80 -29.31 24.75
C VAL A 430 -11.82 -29.16 23.63
N SER A 431 -11.90 -27.96 23.04
CA SER A 431 -12.72 -27.70 21.85
C SER A 431 -11.98 -28.12 20.58
N ASP A 432 -12.62 -27.97 19.41
CA ASP A 432 -11.90 -28.05 18.13
C ASP A 432 -11.00 -26.81 17.87
N ALA A 433 -11.14 -25.71 18.63
CA ALA A 433 -10.29 -24.52 18.50
C ALA A 433 -9.05 -24.56 19.44
N ASP A 434 -9.22 -25.06 20.66
CA ASP A 434 -8.18 -25.04 21.72
C ASP A 434 -7.19 -26.23 21.63
N LYS A 435 -7.31 -27.10 20.64
CA LYS A 435 -6.63 -28.42 20.59
C LYS A 435 -5.23 -28.42 19.97
N GLY A 436 -4.70 -27.25 19.61
CA GLY A 436 -3.43 -27.12 18.87
C GLY A 436 -3.41 -27.82 17.51
N GLY A 437 -2.23 -28.08 16.98
CA GLY A 437 -2.00 -28.66 15.66
C GLY A 437 -0.52 -28.81 15.34
N VAL A 438 0.03 -27.91 14.52
CA VAL A 438 1.46 -27.89 14.14
C VAL A 438 2.07 -26.50 14.19
N LEU A 439 3.41 -26.43 14.20
CA LEU A 439 4.12 -25.19 13.88
C LEU A 439 4.49 -25.17 12.39
N CYS A 440 4.17 -24.05 11.75
CA CYS A 440 4.57 -23.77 10.38
C CYS A 440 5.72 -22.76 10.39
N CYS A 441 6.70 -22.96 9.52
CA CYS A 441 7.88 -22.11 9.34
C CYS A 441 8.01 -21.63 7.89
N ARG A 442 8.77 -20.54 7.68
CA ARG A 442 9.25 -20.07 6.35
C ARG A 442 10.63 -19.44 6.42
#